data_AF-A0A8J9T742-F1
#
_entry.id   AF-A0A8J9T742-F1
#
_cell.length_a   1.000
_cell.length_b   1.000
_cell.length_c   1.000
_cell.angle_alpha   90.00
_cell.angle_beta   90.00
_cell.angle_gamma   90.00
#
_symmetry.space_group_name_H-M   'P 1'
#
loop_
_entity.id
_entity.type
_entity.pdbx_description
1 polymer ?
#
loop_
_entity_poly.entity_id
_entity_poly.type
_entity_poly.pdbx_seq_one_letter_code
_entity_poly.pdbx_strand_id
1 'polypeptide(L)'
;MAADPEEEKTQPPPAAVEFEPPLACVRRILKHTLPSSTNVGKDASAAFARASGIFIIYLTACANDFARTHKRQTITANDVLAAIK
;
A
#
# COMPACT_ATOMS: atom_id res chain seq x y z
N MET A 1 -47.07 20.57 7.26
CA MET A 1 -46.58 19.18 7.17
C MET A 1 -46.10 18.94 5.74
N ALA A 2 -44.91 19.44 5.44
CA ALA A 2 -44.14 19.08 4.27
C ALA A 2 -42.85 18.51 4.84
N ALA A 3 -42.57 17.24 4.55
CA ALA A 3 -41.36 16.57 5.00
C ALA A 3 -40.16 17.20 4.25
N ASP A 4 -39.13 17.57 5.00
CA ASP A 4 -37.82 17.91 4.44
C ASP A 4 -37.26 16.73 3.63
N PRO A 5 -36.59 16.98 2.50
CA PRO A 5 -35.92 15.92 1.74
C PRO A 5 -34.73 15.39 2.54
N GLU A 6 -34.64 14.06 2.65
CA GLU A 6 -33.49 13.39 3.24
C GLU A 6 -32.21 13.78 2.47
N GLU A 7 -31.33 14.50 3.14
CA GLU A 7 -29.94 14.71 2.73
C GLU A 7 -29.27 13.33 2.68
N GLU A 8 -29.26 12.70 1.50
CA GLU A 8 -28.33 11.62 1.19
C GLU A 8 -26.93 12.22 1.29
N LYS A 9 -26.34 12.11 2.49
CA LYS A 9 -25.01 12.59 2.78
C LYS A 9 -24.05 11.71 1.99
N THR A 10 -23.78 12.10 0.75
CA THR A 10 -22.78 11.50 -0.13
C THR A 10 -21.51 11.39 0.67
N GLN A 11 -21.20 10.16 1.10
CA GLN A 11 -19.97 9.86 1.79
C GLN A 11 -18.84 10.36 0.88
N PRO A 12 -17.90 11.19 1.37
CA PRO A 12 -16.76 11.58 0.55
C PRO A 12 -16.11 10.29 0.02
N PRO A 13 -15.67 10.26 -1.26
CA PRO A 13 -15.07 9.06 -1.83
C PRO A 13 -14.02 8.52 -0.86
N PRO A 14 -13.98 7.19 -0.62
CA PRO A 14 -13.12 6.63 0.40
C PRO A 14 -11.71 7.17 0.21
N ALA A 15 -11.13 7.72 1.28
CA ALA A 15 -9.79 8.29 1.31
C ALA A 15 -8.73 7.20 1.10
N ALA A 16 -8.70 6.58 -0.07
CA ALA A 16 -7.95 5.36 -0.35
C ALA A 16 -6.46 5.59 -0.66
N VAL A 17 -5.87 6.70 -0.21
CA VAL A 17 -4.46 7.07 -0.47
C VAL A 17 -3.57 6.87 0.78
N GLU A 18 -4.14 6.44 1.91
CA GLU A 18 -3.46 6.51 3.22
C GLU A 18 -2.10 5.77 3.27
N PHE A 19 -1.93 4.71 2.47
CA PHE A 19 -0.72 3.89 2.47
C PHE A 19 -0.01 3.82 1.11
N GLU A 20 -0.37 4.68 0.15
CA GLU A 20 0.31 4.74 -1.14
C GLU A 20 1.61 5.58 -1.05
N PRO A 21 2.77 5.05 -1.47
CA PRO A 21 3.98 5.85 -1.55
C PRO A 21 3.88 6.90 -2.67
N PRO A 22 4.69 7.98 -2.62
CA PRO A 22 4.69 8.99 -3.66
C PRO A 22 4.93 8.41 -5.05
N LEU A 23 4.03 8.72 -5.99
CA LEU A 23 4.05 8.17 -7.34
C LEU A 23 5.37 8.44 -8.09
N ALA A 24 6.03 9.56 -7.79
CA ALA A 24 7.34 9.90 -8.34
C ALA A 24 8.43 8.89 -7.96
N CYS A 25 8.43 8.41 -6.70
CA CYS A 25 9.37 7.39 -6.23
C CYS A 25 9.12 6.06 -6.92
N VAL A 26 7.85 5.64 -7.02
CA VAL A 26 7.45 4.41 -7.71
C VAL A 26 7.87 4.43 -9.17
N ARG A 27 7.59 5.53 -9.89
CA ARG A 27 7.99 5.70 -11.29
C ARG A 27 9.50 5.68 -11.49
N ARG A 28 10.26 6.29 -10.57
CA ARG A 28 11.73 6.28 -10.63
C ARG A 28 12.28 4.86 -10.49
N ILE A 29 11.75 4.07 -9.56
CA ILE A 29 12.14 2.67 -9.38
C ILE A 29 11.80 1.86 -10.63
N LEU A 30 10.56 1.97 -11.14
CA LEU A 30 10.14 1.25 -12.35
C LEU A 30 11.02 1.58 -13.56
N LYS A 31 11.34 2.85 -13.80
CA LYS A 31 12.22 3.23 -14.92
C LYS A 31 13.66 2.73 -14.75
N HIS A 32 14.13 2.59 -13.51
CA HIS A 32 15.47 2.07 -13.24
C HIS A 32 15.55 0.54 -13.41
N THR A 33 14.43 -0.18 -13.26
CA THR A 33 14.38 -1.63 -13.44
C THR A 33 14.01 -2.08 -14.85
N LEU A 34 13.54 -1.15 -15.70
CA LEU A 34 13.11 -1.42 -17.07
C LEU A 34 14.11 -0.88 -18.10
N PRO A 35 14.16 -1.46 -19.32
CA PRO A 35 14.97 -0.93 -20.41
C PRO A 35 14.61 0.53 -20.76
N SER A 36 15.60 1.30 -21.23
CA SER A 36 15.50 2.75 -21.48
C SER A 36 14.37 3.16 -22.43
N SER A 37 13.95 2.27 -23.32
CA SER A 37 12.87 2.49 -24.29
C SER A 37 11.46 2.20 -23.74
N THR A 38 11.34 1.74 -22.50
CA THR A 38 10.07 1.30 -21.93
C THR A 38 9.28 2.46 -21.35
N ASN A 39 8.05 2.64 -21.82
CA ASN A 39 7.09 3.57 -21.25
C ASN A 39 6.15 2.88 -20.26
N VAL A 40 5.92 3.50 -19.11
CA VAL A 40 4.98 3.01 -18.08
C VAL A 40 3.74 3.90 -18.08
N GLY A 41 2.57 3.29 -18.27
CA GLY A 41 1.28 3.98 -18.23
C GLY A 41 0.97 4.62 -16.87
N LYS A 42 0.09 5.61 -16.87
CA LYS A 42 -0.35 6.30 -15.64
C LYS A 42 -1.05 5.33 -14.68
N ASP A 43 -1.96 4.51 -15.22
CA ASP A 43 -2.73 3.54 -14.43
C ASP A 43 -1.85 2.42 -13.89
N ALA A 44 -0.87 1.96 -14.67
CA ALA A 44 0.13 0.99 -14.20
C ALA A 44 0.93 1.55 -13.02
N SER A 45 1.39 2.81 -13.12
CA SER A 45 2.12 3.46 -12.02
C SER A 45 1.25 3.56 -10.76
N ALA A 46 -0.02 3.93 -10.91
CA ALA A 46 -0.96 4.05 -9.80
C ALA A 46 -1.29 2.67 -9.18
N ALA A 47 -1.42 1.63 -10.00
CA ALA A 47 -1.58 0.26 -9.53
C ALA A 47 -0.37 -0.21 -8.71
N PHE A 48 0.85 0.12 -9.14
CA PHE A 48 2.05 -0.18 -8.34
C PHE A 48 2.09 0.59 -7.02
N ALA A 49 1.63 1.85 -6.98
CA ALA A 49 1.56 2.62 -5.74
C ALA A 49 0.60 1.95 -4.74
N ARG A 50 -0.61 1.61 -5.18
CA ARG A 50 -1.58 0.82 -4.39
C ARG A 50 -1.03 -0.52 -3.92
N ALA A 51 -0.49 -1.31 -4.85
CA ALA A 51 0.04 -2.64 -4.56
C ALA A 51 1.20 -2.58 -3.56
N SER A 52 2.07 -1.57 -3.67
CA SER A 52 3.18 -1.35 -2.72
C SER A 52 2.67 -1.13 -1.30
N GLY A 53 1.65 -0.29 -1.12
CA GLY A 53 1.05 -0.04 0.19
C GLY A 53 0.50 -1.31 0.83
N ILE A 54 -0.30 -2.07 0.06
CA ILE A 54 -0.88 -3.34 0.51
C ILE A 54 0.23 -4.35 0.83
N PHE A 55 1.26 -4.44 -0.01
CA PHE A 55 2.40 -5.33 0.21
C PHE A 55 3.13 -5.02 1.52
N ILE A 56 3.40 -3.74 1.81
CA ILE A 56 4.09 -3.33 3.04
C ILE A 56 3.25 -3.73 4.27
N ILE A 57 1.94 -3.51 4.24
CA ILE A 57 1.04 -3.86 5.35
C ILE A 57 1.00 -5.38 5.55
N TYR A 58 0.83 -6.14 4.45
CA TYR A 58 0.80 -7.59 4.48
C TYR A 58 2.11 -8.17 5.02
N LEU A 59 3.25 -7.71 4.49
CA LEU A 59 4.56 -8.14 4.95
C LEU A 59 4.79 -7.81 6.43
N THR A 60 4.34 -6.64 6.88
CA THR A 60 4.42 -6.23 8.29
C THR A 60 3.59 -7.14 9.19
N ALA A 61 2.38 -7.53 8.75
CA ALA A 61 1.53 -8.46 9.49
C ALA A 61 2.20 -9.84 9.63
N CYS A 62 2.74 -10.39 8.54
CA CYS A 62 3.47 -11.65 8.57
C CYS A 62 4.73 -11.57 9.46
N ALA A 63 5.53 -10.49 9.36
CA ALA A 63 6.70 -10.29 10.20
C ALA A 63 6.33 -10.15 11.69
N ASN A 64 5.20 -9.50 11.99
CA ASN A 64 4.66 -9.41 13.35
C ASN A 64 4.29 -10.80 13.90
N ASP A 65 3.75 -11.70 13.08
CA ASP A 65 3.43 -13.06 13.52
C ASP A 65 4.71 -13.83 13.91
N PHE A 66 5.79 -13.71 13.13
CA PHE A 66 7.11 -14.25 13.50
C PHE A 66 7.66 -13.64 14.80
N ALA A 67 7.56 -12.33 14.99
CA ALA A 67 7.99 -11.71 16.24
C ALA A 67 7.21 -12.28 17.45
N ARG A 68 5.90 -12.49 17.28
CA ARG A 68 5.01 -13.04 18.30
C ARG A 68 5.26 -14.51 18.61
N THR A 69 5.65 -15.34 17.63
CA THR A 69 6.04 -16.74 17.92
C THR A 69 7.21 -16.80 18.89
N HIS A 70 8.12 -15.81 18.81
CA HIS A 70 9.24 -15.63 19.73
C HIS A 70 8.90 -14.81 20.99
N LYS A 71 7.61 -14.55 21.26
CA LYS A 71 7.12 -13.76 22.40
C LYS A 71 7.69 -12.34 22.46
N ARG A 72 8.11 -11.79 21.32
CA ARG A 72 8.60 -10.41 21.21
C ARG A 72 7.48 -9.48 20.77
N GLN A 73 7.51 -8.25 21.28
CA GLN A 73 6.64 -7.16 20.82
C GLN A 73 7.33 -6.30 19.76
N THR A 74 8.65 -6.41 19.64
CA THR A 74 9.45 -5.69 18.65
C THR A 74 9.71 -6.57 17.44
N ILE A 75 9.30 -6.09 16.26
CA ILE A 75 9.65 -6.68 14.97
C ILE A 75 11.12 -6.38 14.68
N THR A 76 11.87 -7.40 14.28
CA THR A 76 13.29 -7.32 13.94
C THR A 76 13.52 -7.59 12.46
N ALA A 77 14.72 -7.28 11.94
CA ALA A 77 15.08 -7.59 10.57
C ALA A 77 14.95 -9.09 10.23
N ASN A 78 15.24 -9.98 11.19
CA ASN A 78 15.10 -11.43 11.00
C ASN A 78 13.64 -11.85 10.78
N ASP A 79 12.69 -11.19 11.43
CA ASP A 79 11.26 -11.48 11.25
C ASP A 79 10.78 -11.07 9.85
N VAL A 80 11.25 -9.90 9.38
CA VAL A 80 10.97 -9.44 8.01
C VAL A 80 11.57 -10.40 6.97
N LEU A 81 12.82 -10.84 7.18
CA LEU A 81 13.48 -11.79 6.29
C LEU A 81 12.86 -13.20 6.34
N ALA A 82 12.22 -13.57 7.44
CA ALA A 82 11.46 -14.82 7.54
C ALA A 82 10.11 -14.69 6.83
N ALA A 83 9.46 -13.53 6.88
CA ALA A 83 8.19 -13.28 6.21
C ALA A 83 8.28 -13.17 4.68
N ILE A 84 9.47 -12.93 4.12
CA ILE A 84 9.71 -12.88 2.66
C ILE A 84 10.04 -14.27 2.08
N LYS A 85 10.58 -15.19 2.90
CA LYS A 85 10.98 -16.53 2.44
C LYS A 85 9.78 -17.43 2.21
#